data_AF-A0A5C6Y2G3-F1
#
_entry.id   AF-A0A5C6Y2G3-F1
#
_cell.length_a   1.000
_cell.length_b   1.000
_cell.length_c   1.000
_cell.angle_alpha   90.00
_cell.angle_beta   90.00
_cell.angle_gamma   90.00
#
_symmetry.space_group_name_H-M   'P 1'
#
loop_
_entity.id
_entity.type
_entity.pdbx_description
1 polymer ?
#
loop_
_entity_poly.entity_id
_entity_poly.type
_entity_poly.pdbx_seq_one_letter_code
_entity_poly.pdbx_strand_id
1 'polypeptide(L)'
;MKKIALIILLFSFFNGLSQSLSEKEITKLNNLNLKTEGLNLNDVNIQKDLNEILNLERKRKTNKTIGIILTALSIATLTAAIIDVSGKNDLKQALGYTGIIVGAIEGGISIPLWKSSKKRKNERDKLIKKFE
;
A
#
# COMPACT_ATOMS: atom_id res chain seq x y z
N MET A 1 -28.65 -22.31 -17.54
CA MET A 1 -27.91 -21.08 -17.14
C MET A 1 -27.01 -21.27 -15.92
N LYS A 2 -27.48 -21.85 -14.81
CA LYS A 2 -26.67 -22.05 -13.58
C LYS A 2 -25.35 -22.83 -13.78
N LYS A 3 -25.35 -23.85 -14.66
CA LYS A 3 -24.14 -24.66 -14.97
C LYS A 3 -23.07 -23.89 -15.74
N ILE A 4 -23.46 -22.92 -16.59
CA ILE A 4 -22.53 -22.09 -17.37
C ILE A 4 -21.85 -21.06 -16.45
N ALA A 5 -22.60 -20.48 -15.51
CA ALA A 5 -22.05 -19.58 -14.50
C ALA A 5 -21.00 -20.28 -13.61
N LEU A 6 -21.21 -21.55 -13.27
CA LEU A 6 -20.25 -22.35 -12.51
C LEU A 6 -18.94 -22.58 -13.28
N ILE A 7 -19.03 -22.80 -14.59
CA ILE A 7 -17.86 -22.99 -15.47
C ILE A 7 -17.06 -21.68 -15.57
N ILE A 8 -17.72 -20.53 -15.73
CA ILE A 8 -17.08 -19.21 -15.75
C ILE A 8 -16.40 -18.90 -14.41
N LEU A 9 -17.02 -19.28 -13.28
CA LEU A 9 -16.44 -19.15 -11.94
C LEU A 9 -15.22 -20.07 -11.71
N LEU A 10 -15.17 -21.23 -12.37
CA LEU A 10 -14.01 -22.13 -12.32
C LEU A 10 -12.86 -21.60 -13.21
N PHE A 11 -13.18 -20.93 -14.32
CA PHE A 11 -12.17 -20.33 -15.19
C PHE A 11 -11.46 -19.11 -14.62
N SER A 12 -12.07 -18.39 -13.67
CA SER A 12 -11.41 -17.26 -12.98
C SER A 12 -10.28 -17.68 -12.04
N PHE A 13 -10.16 -18.97 -11.71
CA PHE A 13 -9.06 -19.50 -10.88
C PHE A 13 -7.84 -19.98 -11.69
N PHE A 14 -7.92 -20.09 -13.03
CA PHE A 14 -6.80 -20.55 -13.87
C PHE A 14 -5.76 -19.48 -14.19
N ASN A 15 -5.81 -18.30 -13.56
CA ASN A 15 -4.68 -17.36 -13.56
C ASN A 15 -3.58 -17.87 -12.61
N GLY A 16 -3.07 -19.07 -12.89
CA GLY A 16 -1.83 -19.58 -12.32
C GLY A 16 -0.71 -18.62 -12.68
N LEU A 17 -0.24 -17.90 -11.65
CA LEU A 17 0.86 -16.95 -11.72
C LEU A 17 2.17 -17.67 -12.09
N SER A 18 2.41 -17.79 -13.38
CA SER A 18 3.74 -17.88 -13.95
C SER A 18 3.83 -16.81 -15.03
N GLN A 19 3.79 -15.55 -14.59
CA GLN A 19 4.28 -14.46 -15.44
C GLN A 19 5.78 -14.37 -15.17
N SER A 20 6.56 -14.67 -16.21
CA SER A 20 7.97 -14.31 -16.26
C SER A 20 8.12 -12.84 -15.87
N LEU A 21 9.10 -12.53 -15.02
CA LEU A 21 9.37 -11.16 -14.61
C LEU A 21 9.63 -10.27 -15.84
N SER A 22 8.90 -9.17 -15.95
CA SER A 22 9.15 -8.17 -16.99
C SER A 22 10.46 -7.43 -16.73
N GLU A 23 11.08 -6.84 -17.76
CA GLU A 23 12.29 -6.02 -17.61
C GLU A 23 12.11 -4.87 -16.60
N LYS A 24 10.91 -4.29 -16.55
CA LYS A 24 10.55 -3.25 -15.57
C LYS A 24 10.55 -3.78 -14.13
N GLU A 25 10.16 -5.03 -13.94
CA GLU A 25 10.16 -5.69 -12.64
C GLU A 25 11.56 -6.10 -12.22
N ILE A 26 12.36 -6.63 -13.15
CA ILE A 26 13.79 -6.89 -12.95
C ILE A 26 14.51 -5.60 -12.54
N THR A 27 14.27 -4.50 -13.25
CA THR A 27 14.82 -3.18 -12.90
C THR A 27 14.40 -2.73 -11.50
N LYS A 28 13.14 -2.98 -11.09
CA LYS A 28 12.67 -2.66 -9.74
C LYS A 28 13.37 -3.52 -8.68
N LEU A 29 13.59 -4.80 -8.95
CA LEU A 29 14.33 -5.71 -8.05
C LEU A 29 15.79 -5.27 -7.91
N ASN A 30 16.45 -4.91 -9.01
CA ASN A 30 17.82 -4.39 -8.98
C ASN A 30 17.93 -3.09 -8.18
N ASN A 31 16.93 -2.19 -8.29
CA ASN A 31 16.83 -0.99 -7.45
C ASN A 31 16.58 -1.29 -5.95
N LEU A 32 16.20 -2.51 -5.60
CA LEU A 32 16.12 -3.00 -4.22
C LEU A 32 17.42 -3.70 -3.77
N ASN A 33 18.51 -3.55 -4.54
CA ASN A 33 19.81 -4.19 -4.35
C ASN A 33 19.80 -5.72 -4.49
N LEU A 34 18.81 -6.29 -5.19
CA LEU A 34 18.84 -7.71 -5.58
C LEU A 34 19.64 -7.86 -6.87
N LYS A 35 20.66 -8.71 -6.87
CA LYS A 35 21.42 -9.07 -8.08
C LYS A 35 20.67 -10.14 -8.86
N THR A 36 19.72 -9.72 -9.71
CA THR A 36 18.88 -10.67 -10.46
C THR A 36 19.64 -11.43 -11.54
N GLU A 37 20.81 -10.94 -11.98
CA GLU A 37 21.61 -11.54 -13.05
C GLU A 37 22.17 -12.92 -12.68
N GLY A 38 22.33 -13.20 -11.38
CA GLY A 38 22.83 -14.48 -10.86
C GLY A 38 21.74 -15.50 -10.52
N LEU A 39 20.47 -15.17 -10.71
CA LEU A 39 19.35 -16.02 -10.29
C LEU A 39 18.77 -16.81 -11.47
N ASN A 40 18.36 -18.05 -11.21
CA ASN A 40 17.58 -18.81 -12.17
C ASN A 40 16.13 -18.30 -12.19
N LEU A 41 15.86 -17.32 -13.07
CA LEU A 41 14.52 -16.72 -13.22
C LEU A 41 13.47 -17.69 -13.77
N ASN A 42 13.85 -18.90 -14.21
CA ASN A 42 12.90 -19.94 -14.61
C ASN A 42 12.48 -20.84 -13.44
N ASP A 43 13.16 -20.79 -12.29
CA ASP A 43 12.77 -21.54 -11.09
C ASP A 43 11.48 -20.95 -10.49
N VAL A 44 10.49 -21.82 -10.29
CA VAL A 44 9.15 -21.42 -9.82
C VAL A 44 9.19 -20.83 -8.40
N ASN A 45 10.03 -21.36 -7.52
CA ASN A 45 10.16 -20.86 -6.14
C ASN A 45 10.86 -19.50 -6.13
N ILE A 46 11.91 -19.34 -6.95
CA ILE A 46 12.61 -18.05 -7.10
C ILE A 46 11.64 -17.00 -7.67
N GLN A 47 10.93 -17.30 -8.76
CA GLN A 47 9.94 -16.38 -9.33
C GLN A 47 8.85 -16.00 -8.34
N LYS A 48 8.35 -16.96 -7.55
CA LYS A 48 7.34 -16.70 -6.52
C LYS A 48 7.86 -15.73 -5.46
N ASP A 49 9.06 -15.97 -4.95
CA ASP A 49 9.67 -15.11 -3.92
C ASP A 49 9.98 -13.71 -4.47
N LEU A 50 10.48 -13.59 -5.71
CA LEU A 50 10.73 -12.30 -6.37
C LEU A 50 9.44 -11.51 -6.62
N ASN A 51 8.38 -12.20 -7.08
CA ASN A 51 7.06 -11.60 -7.25
C ASN A 51 6.47 -11.13 -5.91
N GLU A 52 6.67 -11.89 -4.83
CA GLU A 52 6.22 -11.48 -3.51
C GLU A 52 7.01 -10.28 -2.98
N ILE A 53 8.32 -10.18 -3.24
CA ILE A 53 9.12 -8.99 -2.94
C ILE A 53 8.53 -7.75 -3.64
N LEU A 54 8.20 -7.86 -4.92
CA LEU A 54 7.57 -6.77 -5.70
C LEU A 54 6.19 -6.40 -5.16
N ASN A 55 5.38 -7.40 -4.80
CA ASN A 55 4.05 -7.21 -4.22
C ASN A 55 4.12 -6.47 -2.88
N LEU A 56 5.02 -6.91 -1.98
CA LEU A 56 5.25 -6.26 -0.69
C LEU A 56 5.76 -4.83 -0.86
N GLU A 57 6.65 -4.59 -1.83
CA GLU A 57 7.15 -3.26 -2.14
C GLU A 57 6.05 -2.33 -2.65
N ARG A 58 5.18 -2.83 -3.53
CA ARG A 58 4.00 -2.09 -4.01
C ARG A 58 3.09 -1.73 -2.86
N LYS A 59 2.70 -2.70 -2.03
CA LYS A 59 1.84 -2.48 -0.84
C LYS A 59 2.48 -1.50 0.14
N ARG A 60 3.78 -1.60 0.39
CA ARG A 60 4.53 -0.66 1.24
C ARG A 60 4.41 0.76 0.73
N LYS A 61 4.69 0.99 -0.56
CA LYS A 61 4.63 2.31 -1.21
C LYS A 61 3.22 2.88 -1.18
N THR A 62 2.20 2.09 -1.56
CA THR A 62 0.80 2.51 -1.50
C THR A 62 0.39 2.93 -0.09
N ASN A 63 0.66 2.11 0.93
CA ASN A 63 0.31 2.44 2.31
C ASN A 63 1.07 3.67 2.81
N LYS A 64 2.34 3.82 2.44
CA LYS A 64 3.13 5.01 2.80
C LYS A 64 2.53 6.27 2.17
N THR A 65 2.21 6.23 0.88
CA THR A 65 1.65 7.37 0.17
C THR A 65 0.29 7.78 0.73
N ILE A 66 -0.63 6.82 0.92
CA ILE A 66 -1.95 7.12 1.51
C ILE A 66 -1.78 7.63 2.95
N GLY A 67 -0.87 7.05 3.74
CA GLY A 67 -0.55 7.52 5.08
C GLY A 67 -0.07 8.97 5.10
N ILE A 68 0.80 9.37 4.17
CA ILE A 68 1.25 10.77 4.02
C ILE A 68 0.07 11.68 3.67
N ILE A 69 -0.74 11.31 2.68
CA ILE A 69 -1.88 12.12 2.22
C ILE A 69 -2.86 12.35 3.37
N LEU A 70 -3.26 11.30 4.09
CA LEU A 70 -4.20 11.42 5.21
C LEU A 70 -3.61 12.19 6.39
N THR A 71 -2.31 12.05 6.66
CA THR A 71 -1.65 12.84 7.72
C THR A 71 -1.62 14.32 7.34
N ALA A 72 -1.29 14.65 6.10
CA ALA A 72 -1.27 16.01 5.62
C ALA A 72 -2.68 16.64 5.63
N LEU A 73 -3.69 15.88 5.19
CA LEU A 73 -5.08 16.30 5.22
C LEU A 73 -5.54 16.52 6.66
N SER A 74 -5.26 15.60 7.57
CA SER A 74 -5.54 15.73 9.00
C SER A 74 -4.97 17.02 9.59
N ILE A 75 -3.70 17.33 9.33
CA ILE A 75 -3.06 18.57 9.82
C ILE A 75 -3.74 19.81 9.22
N ALA A 76 -4.00 19.81 7.92
CA ALA A 76 -4.64 20.94 7.24
C ALA A 76 -6.06 21.17 7.78
N THR A 77 -6.86 20.11 7.87
CA THR A 77 -8.23 20.14 8.38
C THR A 77 -8.26 20.59 9.83
N LEU A 78 -7.40 20.03 10.71
CA LEU A 78 -7.32 20.44 12.11
C LEU A 78 -6.93 21.91 12.25
N THR A 79 -5.97 22.38 11.46
CA THR A 79 -5.52 23.77 11.52
C THR A 79 -6.65 24.73 11.11
N ALA A 80 -7.32 24.46 9.99
CA ALA A 80 -8.46 25.25 9.55
C ALA A 80 -9.61 25.24 10.58
N ALA A 81 -9.88 24.06 11.14
CA ALA A 81 -10.93 23.86 12.12
C ALA A 81 -10.67 24.62 13.43
N ILE A 82 -9.44 24.62 13.94
CA ILE A 82 -9.04 25.39 15.13
C ILE A 82 -9.24 26.90 14.88
N ILE A 83 -8.89 27.39 13.69
CA ILE A 83 -9.13 28.79 13.32
C ILE A 83 -10.62 29.10 13.35
N ASP A 84 -11.45 28.23 12.78
CA ASP A 84 -12.91 28.44 12.73
C ASP A 84 -13.58 28.38 14.11
N VAL A 85 -13.13 27.48 15.00
CA VAL A 85 -13.59 27.43 16.42
C VAL A 85 -13.23 28.71 17.17
N SER A 86 -12.10 29.35 16.86
CA SER A 86 -11.70 30.60 17.50
C SER A 86 -12.55 31.82 17.11
N GLY A 87 -13.41 31.68 16.08
CA GLY A 87 -14.30 32.72 15.61
C GLY A 87 -15.54 32.93 16.50
N LYS A 88 -16.09 34.15 16.51
CA LYS A 88 -17.32 34.50 17.25
C LYS A 88 -18.63 34.20 16.50
N ASN A 89 -18.56 33.46 15.39
CA ASN A 89 -19.73 33.11 14.58
C ASN A 89 -20.12 31.65 14.85
N ASP A 90 -21.35 31.41 15.29
CA ASP A 90 -21.86 30.09 15.64
C ASP A 90 -21.75 29.07 14.50
N LEU A 91 -21.96 29.50 13.25
CA LEU A 91 -21.80 28.64 12.08
C LEU A 91 -20.33 28.23 11.89
N LYS A 92 -19.39 29.17 12.07
CA LYS A 92 -17.96 28.87 11.98
C LYS A 92 -17.52 27.94 13.10
N GLN A 93 -18.00 28.16 14.32
CA GLN A 93 -17.72 27.26 15.43
C GLN A 93 -18.23 25.84 15.17
N ALA A 94 -19.47 25.69 14.67
CA ALA A 94 -20.02 24.39 14.31
C ALA A 94 -19.18 23.68 13.23
N LEU A 95 -18.81 24.39 12.16
CA LEU A 95 -17.93 23.85 11.11
C LEU A 95 -16.55 23.49 11.67
N GLY A 96 -16.00 24.33 12.55
CA GLY A 96 -14.74 24.08 13.24
C GLY A 96 -14.79 22.80 14.08
N TYR A 97 -15.81 22.58 14.89
CA TYR A 97 -15.94 21.32 15.65
C TYR A 97 -16.06 20.10 14.74
N THR A 98 -16.81 20.19 13.63
CA THR A 98 -16.87 19.09 12.66
C THR A 98 -15.53 18.83 11.99
N GLY A 99 -14.78 19.88 11.65
CA GLY A 99 -13.44 19.78 11.08
C GLY A 99 -12.44 19.14 12.04
N ILE A 100 -12.54 19.41 13.35
CA ILE A 100 -11.70 18.73 14.35
C ILE A 100 -11.96 17.21 14.33
N ILE A 101 -13.22 16.79 14.28
CA ILE A 101 -13.59 15.37 14.25
C ILE A 101 -13.07 14.71 12.96
N VAL A 102 -13.29 15.34 11.80
CA VAL A 102 -12.83 14.83 10.51
C VAL A 102 -11.30 14.71 10.49
N GLY A 103 -10.60 15.76 10.92
CA GLY A 103 -9.14 15.77 10.98
C GLY A 103 -8.60 14.70 11.94
N ALA A 104 -9.25 14.46 13.07
CA ALA A 104 -8.88 13.38 13.99
C ALA A 104 -9.09 11.98 13.37
N ILE A 105 -10.17 11.76 12.62
CA ILE A 105 -10.43 10.50 11.90
C ILE A 105 -9.35 10.26 10.83
N GLU A 106 -9.04 11.26 10.01
CA GLU A 106 -8.01 11.17 8.97
C GLU A 106 -6.64 10.82 9.58
N GLY A 107 -6.27 11.49 10.67
CA GLY A 107 -5.04 11.19 11.41
C GLY A 107 -5.07 9.79 12.02
N GLY A 108 -6.21 9.37 12.58
CA GLY A 108 -6.40 8.03 13.13
C GLY A 108 -6.23 6.92 12.09
N ILE A 109 -6.78 7.09 10.89
CA ILE A 109 -6.65 6.12 9.77
C ILE A 109 -5.22 6.09 9.21
N SER A 110 -4.49 7.20 9.27
CA SER A 110 -3.11 7.25 8.75
C SER A 110 -2.15 6.37 9.57
N ILE A 111 -2.33 6.26 10.89
CA ILE A 111 -1.47 5.48 11.80
C ILE A 111 -1.33 4.00 11.40
N PRO A 112 -2.42 3.21 11.24
CA PRO A 112 -2.30 1.82 10.83
C PRO A 112 -1.68 1.67 9.43
N LEU A 113 -1.82 2.66 8.54
CA LEU A 113 -1.15 2.64 7.23
C LEU A 113 0.37 2.78 7.36
N TRP A 114 0.85 3.67 8.23
CA TRP A 114 2.28 3.78 8.55
C TRP A 114 2.84 2.49 9.17
N LYS A 115 2.12 1.93 10.15
CA LYS A 115 2.49 0.65 10.78
C LYS A 115 2.53 -0.49 9.77
N SER A 116 1.51 -0.58 8.91
CA SER A 116 1.42 -1.58 7.84
C SER A 116 2.55 -1.41 6.83
N SER A 117 2.85 -0.18 6.40
CA SER A 117 3.98 0.10 5.51
C SER A 117 5.31 -0.39 6.11
N LYS A 118 5.59 -0.08 7.38
CA LYS A 118 6.78 -0.58 8.09
C LYS A 118 6.82 -2.11 8.15
N LYS A 119 5.67 -2.75 8.45
CA LYS A 119 5.56 -4.22 8.45
C LYS A 119 5.90 -4.83 7.08
N ARG A 120 5.35 -4.29 5.99
CA ARG A 120 5.61 -4.78 4.62
C ARG A 120 7.08 -4.58 4.21
N LYS A 121 7.71 -3.48 4.63
CA LYS A 121 9.15 -3.28 4.45
C LYS A 121 9.95 -4.43 5.09
N ASN A 122 9.66 -4.74 6.35
CA ASN A 122 10.38 -5.78 7.08
C ASN A 122 10.15 -7.19 6.46
N GLU A 123 8.93 -7.50 6.02
CA GLU A 123 8.63 -8.77 5.34
C GLU A 123 9.40 -8.88 4.01
N ARG A 124 9.42 -7.81 3.22
CA ARG A 124 10.19 -7.72 1.97
C ARG A 124 11.68 -7.92 2.23
N ASP A 125 12.24 -7.22 3.22
CA ASP A 125 13.67 -7.28 3.54
C ASP A 125 14.08 -8.68 4.03
N LYS A 126 13.19 -9.41 4.71
CA LYS A 126 13.41 -10.83 5.06
C LYS A 126 13.48 -11.75 3.84
N LEU A 127 12.67 -11.49 2.81
CA LEU A 127 12.72 -12.26 1.57
C LEU A 127 13.97 -11.93 0.75
N ILE A 128 14.37 -10.64 0.72
CA ILE A 128 15.60 -10.20 0.03
C ILE A 128 16.82 -10.94 0.58
N LYS A 129 16.92 -11.10 1.90
CA LYS A 129 18.00 -11.84 2.57
C LYS A 129 18.16 -13.30 2.15
N LYS A 130 17.15 -13.91 1.50
CA LYS A 130 17.30 -15.27 0.96
C LYS A 130 18.17 -15.33 -0.30
N PHE A 131 18.43 -14.17 -0.91
CA PHE A 131 19.16 -13.99 -2.16
C PHE A 131 20.47 -13.22 -1.96
N GLU A 132 20.83 -12.91 -0.71
CA GLU A 132 22.14 -12.38 -0.28
C GLU A 132 23.09 -13.53 0.03
#